data_AF-A0A9J6FB61-F1
#
_entry.id   AF-A0A9J6FB61-F1
#
_cell.length_a   1.000
_cell.length_b   1.000
_cell.length_c   1.000
_cell.angle_alpha   90.00
_cell.angle_beta   90.00
_cell.angle_gamma   90.00
#
_symmetry.space_group_name_H-M   'P 1'
#
loop_
_entity.id
_entity.type
_entity.pdbx_description
1 polymer ?
#
loop_
_entity_poly.entity_id
_entity_poly.type
_entity_poly.pdbx_seq_one_letter_code
_entity_poly.pdbx_strand_id
1 'polypeptide(L)'
;MRENCANEDRGMKYIPLFSIDPRCVIPDLLHMKIRIVNRLIDGLLAESEDRDKREKVQNLNAPSSHLKNIVAAINSCGVKFEVWEEEKNGRTFTSLAGGDCRTLLQLLHDRLKEKLDTRTENMTLLLWTLLHEICEHFENDVDGNSVQTKTSLFLDTFVKLGSFGCKGYGRERVTPYIHILAHHASTKHEKFQCLGWFSSQGIEKKNDILKHLHHSRSNKWNSAADALKLAKRLEANEHGRSSRAYIKCDVDYWSRGGIQERLKRPRCAEESTREPHPPPNADEMDAGQLRTELRAIGVRTAVKGVKKLRAMLKRGQQKRLLQ
;
A
#
# COMPACT_ATOMS: atom_id res chain seq x y z
N MET A 1 12.40 6.16 -48.80
CA MET A 1 13.16 5.01 -48.26
C MET A 1 14.33 5.55 -47.48
N ARG A 2 14.24 5.59 -46.14
CA ARG A 2 15.40 5.82 -45.28
C ARG A 2 15.74 4.48 -44.66
N GLU A 3 16.94 4.02 -44.96
CA GLU A 3 17.41 2.67 -44.72
C GLU A 3 17.39 2.33 -43.23
N ASN A 4 16.81 1.16 -42.96
CA ASN A 4 16.89 0.45 -41.70
C ASN A 4 18.33 -0.03 -41.50
N CYS A 5 19.15 0.80 -40.86
CA CYS A 5 20.37 0.34 -40.20
C CYS A 5 20.18 0.47 -38.69
N ALA A 6 19.18 -0.23 -38.14
CA ALA A 6 19.04 -0.39 -36.71
C ALA A 6 19.83 -1.63 -36.28
N ASN A 7 21.09 -1.40 -35.90
CA ASN A 7 21.97 -2.24 -35.10
C ASN A 7 21.27 -3.42 -34.41
N GLU A 8 21.37 -4.61 -34.97
CA GLU A 8 21.00 -5.87 -34.30
C GLU A 8 21.97 -6.24 -33.14
N ASP A 9 22.98 -5.41 -32.87
CA ASP A 9 24.12 -5.78 -32.01
C ASP A 9 24.16 -5.09 -30.62
N ARG A 10 23.06 -4.46 -30.16
CA ARG A 10 23.05 -3.72 -28.87
C ARG A 10 21.93 -4.07 -27.89
N GLY A 11 21.22 -5.17 -28.10
CA GLY A 11 20.16 -5.60 -27.17
C GLY A 11 18.99 -4.61 -27.03
N MET A 12 18.87 -3.61 -27.91
CA MET A 12 17.79 -2.62 -27.90
C MET A 12 16.75 -2.98 -28.95
N LYS A 13 15.55 -3.37 -28.49
CA LYS A 13 14.43 -3.72 -29.37
C LYS A 13 13.74 -2.50 -30.00
N TYR A 14 13.85 -1.33 -29.36
CA TYR A 14 13.16 -0.11 -29.77
C TYR A 14 14.08 1.10 -29.62
N ILE A 15 13.82 2.13 -30.44
CA ILE A 15 14.51 3.42 -30.35
C ILE A 15 14.03 4.14 -29.06
N PRO A 16 14.93 4.56 -28.16
CA PRO A 16 14.54 5.21 -26.92
C PRO A 16 13.98 6.61 -27.19
N LEU A 17 12.90 6.97 -26.48
CA LEU A 17 12.31 8.30 -26.54
C LEU A 17 13.21 9.37 -25.91
N PHE A 18 13.95 8.99 -24.87
CA PHE A 18 14.89 9.85 -24.17
C PHE A 18 16.31 9.27 -24.29
N SER A 19 17.26 10.12 -24.67
CA SER A 19 18.68 9.77 -24.61
C SER A 19 19.21 10.13 -23.23
N ILE A 20 19.32 9.12 -22.35
CA ILE A 20 19.84 9.28 -20.99
C ILE A 20 21.24 8.67 -20.96
N ASP A 21 22.24 9.44 -20.54
CA ASP A 21 23.59 8.93 -20.32
C ASP A 21 23.57 7.86 -19.22
N PRO A 22 24.04 6.62 -19.49
CA PRO A 22 24.10 5.54 -18.49
C PRO A 22 24.85 5.93 -17.21
N ARG A 23 25.78 6.89 -17.29
CA ARG A 23 26.52 7.40 -16.13
C ARG A 23 25.63 8.19 -15.17
N CYS A 24 24.51 8.74 -15.66
CA CYS A 24 23.50 9.48 -14.91
C CYS A 24 22.35 8.59 -14.42
N VAL A 25 22.32 7.31 -14.83
CA VAL A 25 21.37 6.34 -14.28
C VAL A 25 21.85 5.92 -12.89
N ILE A 26 20.99 6.11 -11.89
CA ILE A 26 21.27 5.82 -10.49
C ILE A 26 20.29 4.73 -10.02
N PRO A 27 20.75 3.70 -9.29
CA PRO A 27 19.86 2.69 -8.74
C PRO A 27 18.83 3.30 -7.79
N ASP A 28 17.57 2.90 -7.93
CA ASP A 28 16.53 3.23 -6.96
C ASP A 28 16.62 2.29 -5.75
N LEU A 29 17.06 2.85 -4.63
CA LEU A 29 17.31 2.09 -3.40
C LEU A 29 16.03 1.48 -2.81
N LEU A 30 14.88 2.16 -2.89
CA LEU A 30 13.62 1.66 -2.33
C LEU A 30 13.20 0.36 -3.04
N HIS A 31 13.12 0.41 -4.37
CA HIS A 31 12.68 -0.74 -5.15
C HIS A 31 13.72 -1.84 -5.20
N MET A 32 15.01 -1.51 -5.23
CA MET A 32 16.08 -2.51 -5.12
C MET A 32 15.94 -3.32 -3.84
N LYS A 33 15.78 -2.66 -2.68
CA LYS A 33 15.57 -3.31 -1.38
C LYS A 33 14.35 -4.24 -1.39
N ILE A 34 13.19 -3.73 -1.80
CA ILE A 34 11.94 -4.53 -1.83
C ILE A 34 12.09 -5.76 -2.71
N ARG A 35 12.70 -5.62 -3.90
CA ARG A 35 12.83 -6.71 -4.87
C ARG A 35 13.82 -7.78 -4.42
N ILE A 36 14.90 -7.39 -3.74
CA ILE A 36 15.86 -8.34 -3.19
C ILE A 36 15.27 -9.04 -1.96
N VAL A 37 14.60 -8.32 -1.05
CA VAL A 37 13.91 -8.93 0.11
C VAL A 37 12.89 -9.97 -0.35
N ASN A 38 12.05 -9.64 -1.34
CA ASN A 38 11.09 -10.61 -1.90
C ASN A 38 11.79 -11.85 -2.46
N ARG A 39 12.98 -11.70 -3.06
CA ARG A 39 13.76 -12.83 -3.57
C ARG A 39 14.31 -13.69 -2.43
N LEU A 40 14.79 -13.09 -1.34
CA LEU A 40 15.26 -13.84 -0.18
C LEU A 40 14.11 -14.59 0.52
N ILE A 41 12.94 -13.97 0.63
CA ILE A 41 11.74 -14.62 1.18
C ILE A 41 11.33 -15.82 0.32
N ASP A 42 11.23 -15.64 -1.00
CA ASP A 42 10.97 -16.76 -1.92
C ASP A 42 11.97 -17.91 -1.73
N GLY A 43 13.24 -17.55 -1.46
CA GLY A 43 14.30 -18.49 -1.12
C GLY A 43 14.02 -19.29 0.14
N LEU A 44 13.71 -18.61 1.24
CA LEU A 44 13.34 -19.23 2.52
C LEU A 44 12.13 -20.17 2.39
N LEU A 45 11.10 -19.74 1.66
CA LEU A 45 9.90 -20.54 1.46
C LEU A 45 10.21 -21.79 0.61
N ALA A 46 10.99 -21.64 -0.48
CA ALA A 46 11.37 -22.76 -1.35
C ALA A 46 12.17 -23.82 -0.60
N GLU A 47 13.13 -23.38 0.20
CA GLU A 47 13.95 -24.27 1.02
C GLU A 47 13.12 -25.02 2.06
N SER A 48 12.19 -24.33 2.72
CA SER A 48 11.32 -24.92 3.75
C SER A 48 10.35 -25.94 3.19
N GLU A 49 9.76 -25.66 2.02
CA GLU A 49 8.91 -26.63 1.33
C GLU A 49 9.68 -27.84 0.82
N ASP A 50 10.87 -27.63 0.27
CA ASP A 50 11.72 -28.75 -0.16
C ASP A 50 12.13 -29.61 1.04
N ARG A 51 12.34 -29.01 2.22
CA ARG A 51 12.59 -29.75 3.46
C ARG A 51 11.36 -30.55 3.89
N ASP A 52 10.19 -29.93 3.95
CA ASP A 52 8.92 -30.62 4.26
C ASP A 52 8.68 -31.79 3.29
N LYS A 53 9.00 -31.63 2.00
CA LYS A 53 8.90 -32.69 0.99
C LYS A 53 9.91 -33.83 1.23
N ARG A 54 11.18 -33.51 1.50
CA ARG A 54 12.22 -34.53 1.78
C ARG A 54 11.85 -35.38 3.00
N GLU A 55 11.37 -34.76 4.07
CA GLU A 55 10.97 -35.46 5.29
C GLU A 55 9.75 -36.35 5.05
N LYS A 56 8.77 -35.92 4.23
CA LYS A 56 7.63 -36.75 3.83
C LYS A 56 8.01 -37.96 2.98
N VAL A 57 9.04 -37.84 2.14
CA VAL A 57 9.56 -38.99 1.37
C VAL A 57 10.16 -40.04 2.31
N GLN A 58 10.80 -39.63 3.40
CA GLN A 58 11.39 -40.53 4.39
C GLN A 58 10.34 -41.10 5.37
N ASN A 59 9.38 -40.27 5.77
CA ASN A 59 8.30 -40.63 6.67
C ASN A 59 7.01 -39.90 6.26
N LEU A 60 6.04 -40.65 5.72
CA LEU A 60 4.74 -40.12 5.28
C LEU A 60 3.96 -39.37 6.37
N ASN A 61 4.21 -39.70 7.65
CA ASN A 61 3.57 -39.06 8.81
C ASN A 61 4.36 -37.86 9.36
N ALA A 62 5.47 -37.48 8.72
CA ALA A 62 6.26 -36.33 9.13
C ALA A 62 5.42 -35.03 9.05
N PRO A 63 5.45 -34.18 10.09
CA PRO A 63 4.69 -32.94 10.08
C PRO A 63 5.28 -31.92 9.09
N SER A 64 4.45 -31.37 8.19
CA SER A 64 4.84 -30.22 7.35
C SER A 64 4.84 -28.94 8.18
N SER A 65 5.91 -28.76 8.95
CA SER A 65 6.05 -27.69 9.94
C SER A 65 7.05 -26.63 9.53
N HIS A 66 7.98 -26.91 8.61
CA HIS A 66 9.06 -25.98 8.28
C HIS A 66 8.54 -24.71 7.61
N LEU A 67 7.69 -24.85 6.59
CA LEU A 67 7.07 -23.69 5.95
C LEU A 67 6.26 -22.85 6.96
N LYS A 68 5.49 -23.52 7.82
CA LYS A 68 4.69 -22.86 8.87
C LYS A 68 5.58 -22.12 9.87
N ASN A 69 6.72 -22.70 10.24
CA ASN A 69 7.67 -22.10 11.17
C ASN A 69 8.32 -20.83 10.58
N ILE A 70 8.63 -20.81 9.28
CA ILE A 70 9.13 -19.61 8.59
C ILE A 70 8.05 -18.54 8.50
N VAL A 71 6.82 -18.90 8.12
CA VAL A 71 5.70 -17.94 8.09
C VAL A 71 5.45 -17.35 9.48
N ALA A 72 5.49 -18.18 10.53
CA ALA A 72 5.36 -17.71 11.91
C ALA A 72 6.52 -16.79 12.33
N ALA A 73 7.76 -17.08 11.90
CA ALA A 73 8.92 -16.23 12.16
C ALA A 73 8.77 -14.85 11.50
N ILE A 74 8.33 -14.80 10.24
CA ILE A 74 8.06 -13.54 9.52
C ILE A 74 6.96 -12.75 10.24
N ASN A 75 5.84 -13.39 10.60
CA ASN A 75 4.75 -12.72 11.33
C ASN A 75 5.19 -12.22 12.71
N SER A 76 6.08 -12.94 13.40
CA SER A 76 6.62 -12.53 14.71
C SER A 76 7.43 -11.23 14.67
N CYS A 77 7.83 -10.76 13.48
CA CYS A 77 8.46 -9.45 13.30
C CYS A 77 7.46 -8.28 13.30
N GLY A 78 6.14 -8.56 13.39
CA GLY A 78 5.08 -7.54 13.36
C GLY A 78 4.55 -7.22 11.96
N VAL A 79 4.89 -8.03 10.96
CA VAL A 79 4.40 -7.91 9.57
C VAL A 79 3.26 -8.90 9.35
N LYS A 80 2.22 -8.52 8.62
CA LYS A 80 1.16 -9.46 8.19
C LYS A 80 1.64 -10.22 6.96
N PHE A 81 1.85 -11.53 7.09
CA PHE A 81 2.39 -12.35 6.00
C PHE A 81 1.70 -13.69 5.88
N GLU A 82 1.26 -14.01 4.67
CA GLU A 82 0.57 -15.25 4.30
C GLU A 82 1.12 -15.79 2.98
N VAL A 83 0.98 -17.11 2.78
CA VAL A 83 1.41 -17.84 1.59
C VAL A 83 0.23 -18.67 1.08
N TRP A 84 -0.03 -18.63 -0.22
CA TRP A 84 -1.10 -19.38 -0.88
C TRP A 84 -0.65 -19.87 -2.26
N GLU A 85 -1.41 -20.78 -2.87
CA GLU A 85 -1.18 -21.20 -4.26
C GLU A 85 -2.22 -20.56 -5.20
N GLU A 86 -1.75 -20.10 -6.35
CA GLU A 86 -2.58 -19.64 -7.46
C GLU A 86 -2.43 -20.61 -8.64
N GLU A 87 -3.53 -20.94 -9.31
CA GLU A 87 -3.53 -21.90 -10.44
C GLU A 87 -2.53 -21.54 -11.56
N LYS A 88 -2.32 -20.24 -11.81
CA LYS A 88 -1.48 -19.76 -12.92
C LYS A 88 -0.03 -19.49 -12.54
N ASN A 89 0.20 -19.02 -11.31
CA ASN A 89 1.49 -18.53 -10.86
C ASN A 89 2.18 -19.48 -9.88
N GLY A 90 1.50 -20.54 -9.45
CA GLY A 90 1.95 -21.41 -8.37
C GLY A 90 1.93 -20.67 -7.03
N ARG A 91 2.93 -20.97 -6.19
CA ARG A 91 3.06 -20.35 -4.87
C ARG A 91 3.23 -18.84 -4.96
N THR A 92 2.35 -18.13 -4.25
CA THR A 92 2.34 -16.68 -4.09
C THR A 92 2.30 -16.33 -2.61
N PHE A 93 2.76 -15.13 -2.25
CA PHE A 93 2.78 -14.67 -0.86
C PHE A 93 2.45 -13.17 -0.78
N THR A 94 2.17 -12.69 0.43
CA THR A 94 1.79 -11.29 0.69
C THR A 94 2.80 -10.31 0.09
N SER A 95 2.31 -9.35 -0.69
CA SER A 95 3.14 -8.27 -1.21
C SER A 95 3.56 -7.35 -0.07
N LEU A 96 4.86 -7.21 0.13
CA LEU A 96 5.44 -6.41 1.21
C LEU A 96 5.71 -4.99 0.76
N ALA A 97 5.33 -4.02 1.60
CA ALA A 97 5.67 -2.62 1.38
C ALA A 97 7.10 -2.32 1.85
N GLY A 98 7.60 -1.11 1.53
CA GLY A 98 8.93 -0.68 1.96
C GLY A 98 9.13 -0.67 3.47
N GLY A 99 8.07 -0.36 4.24
CA GLY A 99 8.09 -0.39 5.71
C GLY A 99 8.19 -1.82 6.27
N ASP A 100 7.46 -2.76 5.67
CA ASP A 100 7.54 -4.17 6.06
C ASP A 100 8.93 -4.72 5.76
N CYS A 101 9.49 -4.43 4.58
CA CYS A 101 10.83 -4.86 4.21
C CYS A 101 11.90 -4.32 5.17
N ARG A 102 11.80 -3.07 5.61
CA ARG A 102 12.71 -2.49 6.61
C ARG A 102 12.61 -3.25 7.94
N THR A 103 11.40 -3.53 8.39
CA THR A 103 11.16 -4.29 9.63
C THR A 103 11.77 -5.68 9.56
N LEU A 104 11.60 -6.39 8.43
CA LEU A 104 12.17 -7.72 8.25
C LEU A 104 13.70 -7.71 8.19
N LEU A 105 14.32 -6.75 7.51
CA LEU A 105 15.79 -6.66 7.48
C LEU A 105 16.39 -6.48 8.87
N GLN A 106 15.72 -5.73 9.74
CA GLN A 106 16.18 -5.48 11.11
C GLN A 106 16.00 -6.70 12.02
N LEU A 107 14.88 -7.42 11.89
CA LEU A 107 14.46 -8.38 12.93
C LEU A 107 14.48 -9.85 12.49
N LEU A 108 14.36 -10.14 11.19
CA LEU A 108 14.05 -11.51 10.75
C LEU A 108 15.21 -12.47 10.98
N HIS A 109 16.46 -12.03 10.81
CA HIS A 109 17.63 -12.90 10.98
C HIS A 109 17.68 -13.56 12.37
N ASP A 110 17.36 -12.82 13.44
CA ASP A 110 17.26 -13.38 14.79
C ASP A 110 16.10 -14.37 14.95
N ARG A 111 14.98 -14.12 14.25
CA ARG A 111 13.80 -15.01 14.29
C ARG A 111 13.97 -16.28 13.47
N LEU A 112 14.95 -16.34 12.57
CA LEU A 112 15.24 -17.49 11.71
C LEU A 112 16.18 -18.52 12.36
N LYS A 113 16.94 -18.13 13.38
CA LYS A 113 17.85 -19.04 14.11
C LYS A 113 17.11 -20.31 14.54
N GLU A 114 17.74 -21.46 14.32
CA GLU A 114 17.23 -22.79 14.67
C GLU A 114 15.98 -23.24 13.89
N LYS A 115 15.47 -22.41 12.97
CA LYS A 115 14.32 -22.76 12.10
C LYS A 115 14.76 -23.15 10.70
N LEU A 116 16.02 -22.92 10.35
CA LEU A 116 16.58 -23.20 9.03
C LEU A 116 17.18 -24.61 8.98
N ASP A 117 17.58 -25.04 7.78
CA ASP A 117 18.36 -26.26 7.62
C ASP A 117 19.79 -26.00 8.15
N THR A 118 20.28 -26.86 9.04
CA THR A 118 21.60 -26.70 9.69
C THR A 118 22.74 -26.56 8.69
N ARG A 119 22.59 -27.11 7.48
CA ARG A 119 23.59 -27.02 6.41
C ARG A 119 23.71 -25.60 5.82
N THR A 120 22.63 -24.84 5.81
CA THR A 120 22.51 -23.55 5.09
C THR A 120 22.22 -22.37 6.01
N GLU A 121 21.90 -22.62 7.28
CA GLU A 121 21.52 -21.61 8.28
C GLU A 121 22.51 -20.44 8.31
N ASN A 122 23.80 -20.70 8.56
CA ASN A 122 24.81 -19.65 8.69
C ASN A 122 24.90 -18.75 7.44
N MET A 123 24.81 -19.33 6.24
CA MET A 123 24.87 -18.57 4.99
C MET A 123 23.60 -17.78 4.75
N THR A 124 22.45 -18.34 5.11
CA THR A 124 21.16 -17.65 5.00
C THR A 124 21.10 -16.47 5.97
N LEU A 125 21.51 -16.65 7.22
CA LEU A 125 21.60 -15.56 8.20
C LEU A 125 22.57 -14.48 7.73
N LEU A 126 23.74 -14.88 7.22
CA LEU A 126 24.72 -13.95 6.65
C LEU A 126 24.14 -13.11 5.50
N LEU A 127 23.32 -13.69 4.60
CA LEU A 127 22.68 -12.93 3.53
C LEU A 127 21.78 -11.82 4.05
N TRP A 128 20.94 -12.11 5.05
CA TRP A 128 20.03 -11.13 5.63
C TRP A 128 20.80 -10.02 6.35
N THR A 129 21.83 -10.37 7.12
CA THR A 129 22.70 -9.40 7.79
C THR A 129 23.43 -8.51 6.79
N LEU A 130 24.05 -9.10 5.76
CA LEU A 130 24.75 -8.33 4.73
C LEU A 130 23.80 -7.39 4.00
N LEU A 131 22.61 -7.84 3.61
CA LEU A 131 21.66 -6.97 2.92
C LEU A 131 21.22 -5.80 3.81
N HIS A 132 20.96 -6.06 5.09
CA HIS A 132 20.62 -5.00 6.04
C HIS A 132 21.75 -3.97 6.16
N GLU A 133 22.99 -4.41 6.39
CA GLU A 133 24.15 -3.52 6.50
C GLU A 133 24.42 -2.74 5.22
N ILE A 134 24.30 -3.37 4.05
CA ILE A 134 24.49 -2.71 2.75
C ILE A 134 23.41 -1.64 2.55
N CYS A 135 22.15 -1.94 2.86
CA CYS A 135 21.06 -0.96 2.76
C CYS A 135 21.25 0.21 3.72
N GLU A 136 21.62 -0.04 4.99
CA GLU A 136 21.90 1.03 5.96
C GLU A 136 23.08 1.90 5.52
N HIS A 137 24.13 1.30 4.96
CA HIS A 137 25.26 2.02 4.38
C HIS A 137 24.78 2.94 3.25
N PHE A 138 24.04 2.41 2.27
CA PHE A 138 23.54 3.21 1.16
C PHE A 138 22.56 4.31 1.56
N GLU A 139 21.77 4.11 2.62
CA GLU A 139 20.80 5.09 3.13
C GLU A 139 21.47 6.23 3.90
N ASN A 140 22.55 5.95 4.65
CA ASN A 140 23.06 6.88 5.67
C ASN A 140 24.52 7.32 5.50
N ASP A 141 25.37 6.55 4.82
CA ASP A 141 26.75 6.96 4.55
C ASP A 141 26.74 8.11 3.54
N VAL A 142 27.36 9.23 3.92
CA VAL A 142 27.52 10.43 3.10
C VAL A 142 28.98 10.71 2.77
N ASP A 143 29.89 9.95 3.38
CA ASP A 143 31.33 10.05 3.16
C ASP A 143 31.74 9.33 1.86
N GLY A 144 30.84 8.54 1.28
CA GLY A 144 31.06 7.82 0.03
C GLY A 144 32.00 6.63 0.21
N ASN A 145 32.02 6.04 1.41
CA ASN A 145 32.86 4.89 1.71
C ASN A 145 32.45 3.69 0.85
N SER A 146 33.43 2.94 0.36
CA SER A 146 33.14 1.76 -0.45
C SER A 146 32.49 0.66 0.39
N VAL A 147 31.39 0.10 -0.13
CA VAL A 147 30.73 -1.09 0.42
C VAL A 147 30.90 -2.31 -0.51
N GLN A 148 31.81 -2.21 -1.48
CA GLN A 148 32.01 -3.22 -2.54
C GLN A 148 32.29 -4.62 -2.00
N THR A 149 33.13 -4.75 -0.98
CA THR A 149 33.43 -6.05 -0.37
C THR A 149 32.18 -6.74 0.18
N LYS A 150 31.27 -5.99 0.83
CA LYS A 150 30.01 -6.54 1.34
C LYS A 150 29.06 -6.91 0.21
N THR A 151 28.95 -6.09 -0.83
CA THR A 151 28.08 -6.37 -1.97
C THR A 151 28.55 -7.59 -2.77
N SER A 152 29.87 -7.77 -2.94
CA SER A 152 30.44 -8.97 -3.56
C SER A 152 30.23 -10.21 -2.69
N LEU A 153 30.48 -10.11 -1.39
CA LEU A 153 30.24 -11.21 -0.45
C LEU A 153 28.77 -11.64 -0.41
N PHE A 154 27.83 -10.69 -0.50
CA PHE A 154 26.41 -10.98 -0.62
C PHE A 154 26.12 -11.84 -1.86
N LEU A 155 26.62 -11.44 -3.04
CA LEU A 155 26.43 -12.20 -4.28
C LEU A 155 27.05 -13.60 -4.20
N ASP A 156 28.29 -13.70 -3.71
CA ASP A 156 28.98 -14.98 -3.58
C ASP A 156 28.23 -15.92 -2.63
N THR A 157 27.75 -15.41 -1.51
CA THR A 157 26.94 -16.17 -0.55
C THR A 157 25.63 -16.63 -1.19
N PHE A 158 24.96 -15.75 -1.94
CA PHE A 158 23.71 -16.05 -2.64
C PHE A 158 23.89 -17.15 -3.69
N VAL A 159 24.97 -17.08 -4.48
CA VAL A 159 25.28 -18.10 -5.48
C VAL A 159 25.69 -19.42 -4.81
N LYS A 160 26.49 -19.35 -3.74
CA LYS A 160 26.97 -20.53 -3.02
C LYS A 160 25.83 -21.31 -2.37
N LEU A 161 24.80 -20.66 -1.83
CA LEU A 161 23.61 -21.35 -1.34
C LEU A 161 22.94 -22.24 -2.41
N GLY A 162 22.89 -21.77 -3.66
CA GLY A 162 22.36 -22.58 -4.76
C GLY A 162 23.15 -23.88 -5.00
N SER A 163 24.46 -23.86 -4.75
CA SER A 163 25.31 -25.06 -4.91
C SER A 163 25.00 -26.17 -3.89
N PHE A 164 24.33 -25.85 -2.77
CA PHE A 164 23.82 -26.84 -1.82
C PHE A 164 22.45 -27.44 -2.24
N GLY A 165 21.93 -27.10 -3.41
CA GLY A 165 20.64 -27.57 -3.91
C GLY A 165 19.44 -26.80 -3.36
N CYS A 166 19.66 -25.62 -2.77
CA CYS A 166 18.57 -24.75 -2.31
C CYS A 166 18.01 -23.98 -3.52
N LYS A 167 16.92 -24.49 -4.12
CA LYS A 167 16.29 -23.98 -5.37
C LYS A 167 15.92 -22.49 -5.36
N GLY A 168 15.83 -21.89 -4.18
CA GLY A 168 15.59 -20.48 -3.97
C GLY A 168 16.75 -19.55 -4.40
N TYR A 169 17.96 -20.10 -4.45
CA TYR A 169 19.23 -19.39 -4.59
C TYR A 169 20.03 -19.99 -5.75
N GLY A 170 21.11 -19.31 -6.16
CA GLY A 170 21.94 -19.76 -7.29
C GLY A 170 22.07 -18.72 -8.39
N ARG A 171 22.90 -19.01 -9.41
CA ARG A 171 23.21 -18.08 -10.50
C ARG A 171 21.97 -17.77 -11.34
N GLU A 172 21.15 -18.79 -11.58
CA GLU A 172 19.88 -18.72 -12.29
C GLU A 172 18.80 -17.91 -11.55
N ARG A 173 19.00 -17.66 -10.25
CA ARG A 173 18.09 -16.87 -9.41
C ARG A 173 18.57 -15.43 -9.21
N VAL A 174 19.71 -15.06 -9.78
CA VAL A 174 20.21 -13.68 -9.74
C VAL A 174 19.31 -12.80 -10.58
N THR A 175 18.61 -11.87 -9.92
CA THR A 175 17.75 -10.89 -10.58
C THR A 175 18.54 -9.66 -11.04
N PRO A 176 18.00 -8.83 -11.95
CA PRO A 176 18.64 -7.56 -12.31
C PRO A 176 18.96 -6.67 -11.11
N TYR A 177 18.11 -6.67 -10.06
CA TYR A 177 18.37 -5.90 -8.85
C TYR A 177 19.54 -6.45 -8.02
N ILE A 178 19.70 -7.78 -7.94
CA ILE A 178 20.87 -8.39 -7.29
C ILE A 178 22.15 -8.06 -8.09
N HIS A 179 22.08 -8.11 -9.42
CA HIS A 179 23.21 -7.72 -10.27
C HIS A 179 23.59 -6.24 -10.08
N ILE A 180 22.59 -5.34 -10.05
CA ILE A 180 22.79 -3.91 -9.77
C ILE A 180 23.43 -3.71 -8.40
N LEU A 181 22.94 -4.40 -7.37
CA LEU A 181 23.50 -4.34 -6.02
C LEU A 181 24.99 -4.72 -6.01
N ALA A 182 25.32 -5.85 -6.63
CA ALA A 182 26.66 -6.43 -6.54
C ALA A 182 27.72 -5.72 -7.41
N HIS A 183 27.33 -5.22 -8.58
CA HIS A 183 28.28 -4.72 -9.59
C HIS A 183 28.25 -3.21 -9.80
N HIS A 184 27.15 -2.53 -9.48
CA HIS A 184 26.96 -1.13 -9.85
C HIS A 184 26.72 -0.21 -8.66
N ALA A 185 26.02 -0.69 -7.62
CA ALA A 185 25.58 0.17 -6.52
C ALA A 185 26.76 0.81 -5.77
N SER A 186 27.82 0.06 -5.44
CA SER A 186 28.97 0.57 -4.69
C SER A 186 29.69 1.70 -5.42
N THR A 187 30.02 1.53 -6.70
CA THR A 187 30.64 2.59 -7.52
C THR A 187 29.74 3.81 -7.69
N LYS A 188 28.42 3.61 -7.75
CA LYS A 188 27.45 4.71 -7.82
C LYS A 188 27.37 5.44 -6.48
N HIS A 189 27.42 4.73 -5.36
CA HIS A 189 27.43 5.31 -4.04
C HIS A 189 28.67 6.19 -3.82
N GLU A 190 29.87 5.67 -4.12
CA GLU A 190 31.12 6.46 -4.07
C GLU A 190 31.04 7.72 -4.94
N LYS A 191 30.53 7.58 -6.17
CA LYS A 191 30.40 8.70 -7.11
C LYS A 191 29.42 9.77 -6.67
N PHE A 192 28.28 9.37 -6.10
CA PHE A 192 27.18 10.27 -5.74
C PHE A 192 27.10 10.53 -4.23
N GLN A 193 28.11 10.10 -3.48
CA GLN A 193 28.27 10.18 -2.02
C GLN A 193 27.25 9.38 -1.21
N CYS A 194 25.96 9.48 -1.53
CA CYS A 194 24.89 8.79 -0.83
C CYS A 194 23.81 8.33 -1.81
N LEU A 195 23.47 7.04 -1.80
CA LEU A 195 22.39 6.52 -2.66
C LEU A 195 21.01 6.78 -2.06
N GLY A 196 20.91 6.97 -0.74
CA GLY A 196 19.69 7.29 -0.03
C GLY A 196 18.98 8.54 -0.59
N TRP A 197 19.75 9.55 -1.04
CA TRP A 197 19.22 10.77 -1.65
C TRP A 197 18.45 10.53 -2.96
N PHE A 198 18.76 9.43 -3.66
CA PHE A 198 18.15 9.06 -4.94
C PHE A 198 17.05 8.02 -4.79
N SER A 199 16.64 7.71 -3.56
CA SER A 199 15.51 6.83 -3.27
C SER A 199 14.20 7.43 -3.79
N SER A 200 13.39 6.63 -4.46
CA SER A 200 12.07 7.05 -4.95
C SER A 200 11.00 7.22 -3.85
N GLN A 201 11.35 6.97 -2.58
CA GLN A 201 10.42 7.04 -1.45
C GLN A 201 9.65 8.37 -1.36
N GLY A 202 10.30 9.49 -1.65
CA GLY A 202 9.65 10.81 -1.64
C GLY A 202 8.55 10.94 -2.71
N ILE A 203 8.73 10.29 -3.86
CA ILE A 203 7.74 10.28 -4.95
C ILE A 203 6.54 9.43 -4.56
N GLU A 204 6.77 8.22 -4.04
CA GLU A 204 5.70 7.31 -3.61
C GLU A 204 4.81 7.96 -2.53
N LYS A 205 5.42 8.61 -1.53
CA LYS A 205 4.67 9.31 -0.49
C LYS A 205 3.82 10.46 -1.05
N LYS A 206 4.34 11.19 -2.04
CA LYS A 206 3.57 12.24 -2.72
C LYS A 206 2.42 11.67 -3.54
N ASN A 207 2.61 10.51 -4.19
CA ASN A 207 1.54 9.81 -4.91
C ASN A 207 0.40 9.42 -3.97
N ASP A 208 0.71 8.89 -2.77
CA ASP A 208 -0.30 8.55 -1.77
C ASP A 208 -1.12 9.77 -1.31
N ILE A 209 -0.44 10.90 -1.05
CA ILE A 209 -1.10 12.17 -0.69
C ILE A 209 -2.03 12.63 -1.83
N LEU A 210 -1.53 12.65 -3.07
CA LEU A 210 -2.32 13.08 -4.23
C LEU A 210 -3.55 12.20 -4.43
N LYS A 211 -3.40 10.88 -4.27
CA LYS A 211 -4.51 9.92 -4.35
C LYS A 211 -5.55 10.19 -3.25
N HIS A 212 -5.11 10.39 -2.02
CA HIS A 212 -6.01 10.74 -0.91
C HIS A 212 -6.77 12.04 -1.21
N LEU A 213 -6.08 13.10 -1.65
CA LEU A 213 -6.70 14.39 -1.99
C LEU A 213 -7.71 14.27 -3.13
N HIS A 214 -7.36 13.51 -4.16
CA HIS A 214 -8.24 13.25 -5.30
C HIS A 214 -9.55 12.60 -4.86
N HIS A 215 -9.50 11.59 -3.97
CA HIS A 215 -10.72 10.89 -3.53
C HIS A 215 -11.53 11.63 -2.46
N SER A 216 -10.88 12.39 -1.57
CA SER A 216 -11.54 12.98 -0.40
C SER A 216 -11.91 14.46 -0.54
N ARG A 217 -11.18 15.24 -1.34
CA ARG A 217 -11.27 16.72 -1.34
C ARG A 217 -11.42 17.36 -2.72
N SER A 218 -11.15 16.65 -3.81
CA SER A 218 -11.34 17.16 -5.17
C SER A 218 -12.83 17.13 -5.56
N ASN A 219 -13.27 18.16 -6.30
CA ASN A 219 -14.59 18.19 -6.95
C ASN A 219 -14.60 17.46 -8.31
N LYS A 220 -13.45 16.90 -8.73
CA LYS A 220 -13.23 16.08 -9.94
C LYS A 220 -13.52 16.80 -11.27
N TRP A 221 -13.62 18.12 -11.27
CA TRP A 221 -13.80 18.90 -12.51
C TRP A 221 -12.51 18.93 -13.34
N ASN A 222 -11.38 19.14 -12.69
CA ASN A 222 -10.05 18.94 -13.27
C ASN A 222 -9.18 18.22 -12.24
N SER A 223 -9.37 16.91 -12.16
CA SER A 223 -8.78 16.04 -11.14
C SER A 223 -7.29 16.27 -10.89
N ALA A 224 -6.51 16.46 -11.95
CA ALA A 224 -5.07 16.70 -11.84
C ALA A 224 -4.78 18.09 -11.28
N ALA A 225 -5.37 19.15 -11.85
CA ALA A 225 -5.16 20.51 -11.37
C ALA A 225 -5.69 20.71 -9.94
N ASP A 226 -6.81 20.07 -9.60
CA ASP A 226 -7.42 20.15 -8.27
C ASP A 226 -6.55 19.47 -7.22
N ALA A 227 -6.07 18.25 -7.49
CA ALA A 227 -5.16 17.55 -6.58
C ALA A 227 -3.87 18.34 -6.33
N LEU A 228 -3.28 18.91 -7.39
CA LEU A 228 -2.07 19.74 -7.27
C LEU A 228 -2.31 21.03 -6.47
N LYS A 229 -3.41 21.74 -6.74
CA LYS A 229 -3.79 22.95 -5.98
C LYS A 229 -4.03 22.64 -4.50
N LEU A 230 -4.69 21.52 -4.21
CA LEU A 230 -4.95 21.07 -2.84
C LEU A 230 -3.66 20.70 -2.12
N ALA A 231 -2.75 19.97 -2.78
CA ALA A 231 -1.44 19.63 -2.22
C ALA A 231 -0.65 20.91 -1.89
N LYS A 232 -0.59 21.87 -2.82
CA LYS A 232 0.10 23.15 -2.59
C LYS A 232 -0.50 23.96 -1.45
N ARG A 233 -1.82 23.94 -1.28
CA ARG A 233 -2.49 24.59 -0.15
C ARG A 233 -2.13 23.95 1.20
N LEU A 234 -1.90 22.64 1.25
CA LEU A 234 -1.47 21.97 2.47
C LEU A 234 -0.04 22.36 2.84
N GLU A 235 0.88 22.34 1.87
CA GLU A 235 2.26 22.81 2.08
C GLU A 235 2.27 24.26 2.60
N ALA A 236 1.46 25.15 2.02
CA ALA A 236 1.38 26.54 2.46
C ALA A 236 0.81 26.70 3.88
N ASN A 237 -0.03 25.77 4.35
CA ASN A 237 -0.59 25.82 5.69
C ASN A 237 0.38 25.27 6.77
N GLU A 238 1.29 24.36 6.41
CA GLU A 238 2.32 23.85 7.33
C GLU A 238 3.31 24.95 7.74
N HIS A 239 3.55 25.93 6.89
CA HIS A 239 4.42 27.08 7.17
C HIS A 239 3.79 28.15 8.08
N GLY A 240 2.68 27.82 8.76
CA GLY A 240 2.01 28.69 9.72
C GLY A 240 1.16 29.76 9.03
N ARG A 241 -0.17 29.60 9.10
CA ARG A 241 -1.06 30.76 8.94
C ARG A 241 -0.96 31.58 10.21
N SER A 242 -0.50 32.83 10.10
CA SER A 242 -0.81 33.81 11.14
C SER A 242 -2.33 33.87 11.29
N SER A 243 -2.83 33.79 12.52
CA SER A 243 -4.25 34.00 12.79
C SER A 243 -4.62 35.35 12.19
N ARG A 244 -5.55 35.37 11.22
CA ARG A 244 -6.04 36.64 10.70
C ARG A 244 -6.62 37.40 11.88
N ALA A 245 -6.07 38.58 12.18
CA ALA A 245 -6.64 39.49 13.16
C ALA A 245 -8.04 39.87 12.68
N TYR A 246 -9.05 39.19 13.23
CA TYR A 246 -10.44 39.49 12.95
C TYR A 246 -10.88 40.58 13.92
N ILE A 247 -11.16 41.77 13.38
CA ILE A 247 -11.81 42.83 14.15
C ILE A 247 -13.31 42.51 14.14
N LYS A 248 -13.85 42.16 15.32
CA LYS A 248 -15.28 41.96 15.52
C LYS A 248 -15.97 43.33 15.48
N CYS A 249 -16.57 43.69 14.35
CA CYS A 249 -17.24 44.99 14.20
C CYS A 249 -18.49 45.13 15.09
N ASP A 250 -19.17 44.03 15.40
CA ASP A 250 -20.36 44.03 16.26
C ASP A 250 -20.05 43.35 17.59
N VAL A 251 -19.48 44.12 18.50
CA VAL A 251 -19.06 43.65 19.83
C VAL A 251 -20.27 43.09 20.58
N ASP A 252 -21.42 43.73 20.47
CA ASP A 252 -22.65 43.35 21.17
C ASP A 252 -23.21 42.00 20.72
N TYR A 253 -23.24 41.73 19.41
CA TYR A 253 -23.65 40.43 18.86
C TYR A 253 -22.77 39.29 19.36
N TRP A 254 -21.45 39.49 19.40
CA TRP A 254 -20.52 38.48 19.88
C TRP A 254 -20.52 38.32 21.41
N SER A 255 -20.84 39.39 22.15
CA SER A 255 -20.90 39.39 23.61
C SER A 255 -22.15 38.69 24.16
N ARG A 256 -23.27 38.79 23.44
CA ARG A 256 -24.57 38.18 23.84
C ARG A 256 -24.74 36.71 23.42
N GLY A 257 -23.67 36.06 22.93
CA GLY A 257 -23.67 34.61 22.64
C GLY A 257 -23.57 34.25 21.16
N GLY A 258 -23.58 35.23 20.24
CA GLY A 258 -23.28 35.06 18.82
C GLY A 258 -23.92 33.83 18.17
N ILE A 259 -23.09 32.90 17.68
CA ILE A 259 -23.51 31.69 16.96
C ILE A 259 -24.32 30.73 17.87
N GLN A 260 -24.11 30.74 19.19
CA GLN A 260 -24.83 29.86 20.11
C GLN A 260 -26.32 30.23 20.23
N GLU A 261 -26.69 31.51 20.11
CA GLU A 261 -28.10 31.90 20.04
C GLU A 261 -28.73 31.50 18.71
N ARG A 262 -27.97 31.52 17.62
CA ARG A 262 -28.47 31.15 16.28
C ARG A 262 -28.81 29.65 16.19
N LEU A 263 -28.08 28.80 16.91
CA LEU A 263 -28.37 27.36 17.03
C LEU A 263 -29.63 27.06 17.86
N LYS A 264 -30.02 27.99 18.75
CA LYS A 264 -31.24 27.90 19.57
C LYS A 264 -32.47 28.45 18.86
N ARG A 265 -32.31 29.20 17.76
CA ARG A 265 -33.45 29.66 16.97
C ARG A 265 -34.09 28.44 16.30
N PRO A 266 -35.40 28.19 16.47
CA PRO A 266 -36.09 27.19 15.67
C PRO A 266 -35.87 27.56 14.20
N ARG A 267 -35.55 26.56 13.37
CA ARG A 267 -35.50 26.78 11.91
C ARG A 267 -36.88 27.31 11.52
N CYS A 268 -36.96 28.45 10.85
CA CYS A 268 -38.16 28.87 10.14
C CYS A 268 -38.44 27.86 9.03
N ALA A 269 -39.03 26.72 9.38
CA ALA A 269 -40.04 26.11 8.56
C ALA A 269 -41.34 26.68 9.12
N GLU A 270 -42.08 27.43 8.31
CA GLU A 270 -43.45 27.76 8.63
C GLU A 270 -44.18 26.44 8.92
N GLU A 271 -44.60 26.25 10.18
CA GLU A 271 -45.63 25.27 10.48
C GLU A 271 -46.91 25.78 9.83
N SER A 272 -47.09 25.37 8.57
CA SER A 272 -48.38 25.41 7.91
C SER A 272 -49.32 24.56 8.76
N THR A 273 -50.18 25.21 9.55
CA THR A 273 -51.43 24.64 10.04
C THR A 273 -52.24 24.20 8.82
N ARG A 274 -52.04 22.95 8.40
CA ARG A 274 -52.92 22.29 7.43
C ARG A 274 -54.09 21.72 8.20
N GLU A 275 -55.27 22.25 7.90
CA GLU A 275 -56.54 21.64 8.31
C GLU A 275 -56.58 20.16 7.89
N PRO A 276 -57.30 19.29 8.65
CA PRO A 276 -57.37 17.87 8.37
C PRO A 276 -58.10 17.63 7.05
N HIS A 277 -57.33 17.46 5.98
CA HIS A 277 -57.84 16.97 4.70
C HIS A 277 -58.22 15.47 4.81
N PRO A 278 -59.26 15.04 4.08
CA PRO A 278 -59.69 13.64 4.05
C PRO A 278 -58.55 12.70 3.59
N PRO A 279 -58.57 11.42 4.01
CA PRO A 279 -57.46 10.50 3.80
C PRO A 279 -57.11 10.39 2.30
N PRO A 280 -55.87 10.70 1.91
CA PRO A 280 -55.48 10.73 0.51
C PRO A 280 -55.41 9.33 -0.10
N ASN A 281 -55.84 9.22 -1.37
CA ASN A 281 -55.86 7.99 -2.14
C ASN A 281 -54.43 7.49 -2.44
N ALA A 282 -54.03 6.35 -1.86
CA ALA A 282 -52.69 5.78 -1.98
C ALA A 282 -52.29 5.42 -3.43
N ASP A 283 -53.25 5.31 -4.35
CA ASP A 283 -53.00 4.93 -5.74
C ASP A 283 -52.56 6.11 -6.65
N GLU A 284 -52.63 7.35 -6.15
CA GLU A 284 -52.21 8.56 -6.88
C GLU A 284 -50.89 9.16 -6.35
N MET A 285 -50.36 8.62 -5.24
CA MET A 285 -49.18 9.16 -4.59
C MET A 285 -47.88 8.80 -5.32
N ASP A 286 -46.94 9.74 -5.34
CA ASP A 286 -45.56 9.53 -5.79
C ASP A 286 -44.70 8.81 -4.73
N ALA A 287 -43.49 8.38 -5.12
CA ALA A 287 -42.58 7.65 -4.24
C ALA A 287 -42.15 8.44 -2.99
N GLY A 288 -42.05 9.76 -3.09
CA GLY A 288 -41.68 10.67 -2.01
C GLY A 288 -42.81 10.80 -1.01
N GLN A 289 -44.03 11.07 -1.48
CA GLN A 289 -45.23 11.19 -0.66
C GLN A 289 -45.53 9.88 0.09
N LEU A 290 -45.42 8.73 -0.57
CA LEU A 290 -45.60 7.41 0.08
C LEU A 290 -44.62 7.16 1.23
N ARG A 291 -43.38 7.65 1.13
CA ARG A 291 -42.37 7.50 2.20
C ARG A 291 -42.61 8.45 3.36
N THR A 292 -43.23 9.59 3.12
CA THR A 292 -43.62 10.53 4.17
C THR A 292 -44.77 9.94 4.98
N GLU A 293 -45.79 9.39 4.32
CA GLU A 293 -46.91 8.71 5.00
C GLU A 293 -46.48 7.45 5.76
N LEU A 294 -45.62 6.62 5.16
CA LEU A 294 -45.06 5.45 5.86
C LEU A 294 -44.31 5.86 7.13
N ARG A 295 -43.58 6.99 7.09
CA ARG A 295 -42.90 7.54 8.28
C ARG A 295 -43.88 8.08 9.32
N ALA A 296 -44.96 8.72 8.92
CA ALA A 296 -46.02 9.18 9.82
C ALA A 296 -46.69 8.01 10.57
N ILE A 297 -46.75 6.83 9.95
CA ILE A 297 -47.26 5.58 10.54
C ILE A 297 -46.13 4.78 11.25
N GLY A 298 -44.92 5.34 11.36
CA GLY A 298 -43.78 4.72 12.06
C GLY A 298 -43.01 3.65 11.28
N VAL A 299 -43.29 3.47 9.99
CA VAL A 299 -42.61 2.50 9.12
C VAL A 299 -41.43 3.15 8.40
N ARG A 300 -40.20 2.78 8.78
CA ARG A 300 -38.97 3.18 8.06
C ARG A 300 -38.67 2.17 6.94
N THR A 301 -38.45 2.63 5.72
CA THR A 301 -38.17 1.76 4.56
C THR A 301 -37.11 2.36 3.63
N ALA A 302 -36.20 1.50 3.14
CA ALA A 302 -35.19 1.85 2.13
C ALA A 302 -35.67 1.52 0.68
N VAL A 303 -36.88 1.01 0.54
CA VAL A 303 -37.44 0.57 -0.75
C VAL A 303 -37.64 1.76 -1.69
N LYS A 304 -37.24 1.60 -2.97
CA LYS A 304 -37.36 2.64 -4.01
C LYS A 304 -38.57 2.46 -4.94
N GLY A 305 -39.13 1.26 -5.04
CA GLY A 305 -40.22 0.96 -5.98
C GLY A 305 -41.60 1.40 -5.47
N VAL A 306 -42.31 2.21 -6.27
CA VAL A 306 -43.65 2.78 -5.97
C VAL A 306 -44.68 1.70 -5.63
N LYS A 307 -44.79 0.64 -6.45
CA LYS A 307 -45.74 -0.47 -6.22
C LYS A 307 -45.60 -1.10 -4.84
N LYS A 308 -44.35 -1.30 -4.40
CA LYS A 308 -44.03 -1.93 -3.12
C LYS A 308 -44.27 -0.97 -1.94
N LEU A 309 -44.00 0.33 -2.13
CA LEU A 309 -44.33 1.37 -1.15
C LEU A 309 -45.84 1.50 -0.93
N ARG A 310 -46.66 1.43 -1.99
CA ARG A 310 -48.14 1.42 -1.88
C ARG A 310 -48.66 0.22 -1.10
N ALA A 311 -48.14 -0.98 -1.39
CA ALA A 311 -48.52 -2.18 -0.67
C ALA A 311 -48.14 -2.12 0.82
N MET A 312 -46.98 -1.52 1.16
CA MET A 312 -46.59 -1.28 2.54
C MET A 312 -47.52 -0.30 3.25
N LEU A 313 -47.94 0.78 2.55
CA LEU A 313 -48.82 1.79 3.12
C LEU A 313 -50.22 1.23 3.40
N LYS A 314 -50.81 0.51 2.44
CA LYS A 314 -52.12 -0.15 2.60
C LYS A 314 -52.11 -1.14 3.78
N ARG A 315 -51.03 -1.93 3.93
CA ARG A 315 -50.86 -2.83 5.08
C ARG A 315 -50.70 -2.10 6.42
N GLY A 316 -49.98 -0.98 6.43
CA GLY A 316 -49.78 -0.15 7.63
C GLY A 316 -51.09 0.49 8.11
N GLN A 317 -51.91 0.99 7.17
CA GLN A 317 -53.22 1.55 7.46
C GLN A 317 -54.21 0.49 7.98
N GLN A 318 -54.21 -0.70 7.39
CA GLN A 318 -55.10 -1.80 7.80
C GLN A 318 -54.79 -2.31 9.22
N LYS A 319 -53.51 -2.33 9.64
CA LYS A 319 -53.14 -2.67 11.02
C LYS A 319 -53.60 -1.63 12.05
N ARG A 320 -53.74 -0.37 11.63
CA ARG A 320 -54.16 0.73 12.50
C ARG A 320 -55.67 0.81 12.70
N LEU A 321 -56.46 0.23 11.79
CA LEU A 321 -57.92 0.11 11.89
C LEU A 321 -58.38 -1.09 12.74
N LEU A 322 -57.46 -2.00 13.10
CA LEU A 322 -57.72 -3.21 13.90
C LEU A 322 -57.20 -3.10 15.35
N GLN A 323 -56.70 -1.93 15.75
CA GLN A 323 -56.27 -1.58 17.11
C GLN A 323 -57.19 -0.49 17.65
#